data_AF-A0A8J4XNP1-F1
#
_entry.id   AF-A0A8J4XNP1-F1
#
_cell.length_a   1.000
_cell.length_b   1.000
_cell.length_c   1.000
_cell.angle_alpha   90.00
_cell.angle_beta   90.00
_cell.angle_gamma   90.00
#
_symmetry.space_group_name_H-M   'P 1'
#
loop_
_entity.id
_entity.type
_entity.pdbx_description
1 polymer ?
#
loop_
_entity_poly.entity_id
_entity_poly.type
_entity_poly.pdbx_seq_one_letter_code
_entity_poly.pdbx_strand_id
1 'polypeptide(L)'
;MARDLLDSDLLTRIEGVGDLIALEAKYHLACLVGLRNRHRSLIRNRENLQDASKPDKKARARAFAELVTYIENEVEEGTLLFKFASLRHLYESRLADFGIRSEVNKVRFKEQILKHFPYSQEQSDGKNVLLVFEKGMQQMLKQAMETDYEGDALILAKAARIVREDIFRSCGFNFSGSFPPDCQKNSVPANLKSMVTMLMKGADDCGDETHQRMSFESCS
;
A
#
# COMPACT_ATOMS: atom_id res chain seq x y z
N MET A 1 3.08 1.69 -44.19
CA MET A 1 2.34 0.63 -43.44
C MET A 1 2.37 -0.72 -44.15
N ALA A 2 1.69 -0.89 -45.30
CA ALA A 2 1.65 -2.20 -46.00
C ALA A 2 3.04 -2.66 -46.50
N ARG A 3 3.83 -1.74 -47.06
CA ARG A 3 5.23 -1.98 -47.46
C ARG A 3 6.12 -2.33 -46.26
N ASP A 4 5.98 -1.60 -45.15
CA ASP A 4 6.77 -1.85 -43.93
C ASP A 4 6.47 -3.21 -43.30
N LEU A 5 5.23 -3.70 -43.46
CA LEU A 5 4.75 -5.00 -42.99
C LEU A 5 5.02 -6.14 -43.98
N LEU A 6 5.48 -5.84 -45.21
CA LEU A 6 5.63 -6.80 -46.32
C LEU A 6 4.35 -7.64 -46.55
N ASP A 7 3.18 -7.03 -46.41
CA ASP A 7 1.88 -7.70 -46.56
C ASP A 7 1.61 -7.95 -48.06
N SER A 8 2.01 -9.14 -48.55
CA SER A 8 2.01 -9.50 -49.98
C SER A 8 0.62 -9.38 -50.63
N ASP A 9 -0.43 -9.69 -49.88
CA ASP A 9 -1.80 -9.71 -50.39
C ASP A 9 -2.33 -8.28 -50.56
N LEU A 10 -1.95 -7.36 -49.66
CA LEU A 10 -2.27 -5.96 -49.81
C LEU A 10 -1.41 -5.29 -50.90
N LEU A 11 -0.13 -5.64 -50.98
CA LEU A 11 0.79 -5.09 -51.99
C LEU A 11 0.41 -5.50 -53.41
N THR A 12 0.02 -6.75 -53.63
CA THR A 12 -0.44 -7.23 -54.95
C THR A 12 -1.74 -6.56 -55.40
N ARG A 13 -2.65 -6.23 -54.48
CA ARG A 13 -3.89 -5.49 -54.79
C ARG A 13 -3.63 -4.03 -55.11
N ILE A 14 -2.66 -3.42 -54.44
CA ILE A 14 -2.24 -2.02 -54.67
C ILE A 14 -1.47 -1.89 -56.00
N GLU A 15 -0.53 -2.79 -56.28
CA GLU A 15 0.40 -2.67 -57.41
C GLU A 15 -0.05 -3.42 -58.68
N GLY A 16 -0.82 -4.51 -58.54
CA GLY A 16 -1.21 -5.36 -59.67
C GLY A 16 -2.62 -5.13 -60.21
N VAL A 17 -3.60 -4.84 -59.36
CA VAL A 17 -5.03 -4.80 -59.76
C VAL A 17 -5.60 -3.38 -59.83
N GLY A 18 -4.89 -2.37 -59.29
CA GLY A 18 -5.38 -0.99 -59.29
C GLY A 18 -6.70 -0.86 -58.52
N ASP A 19 -6.89 -1.65 -57.46
CA ASP A 19 -8.08 -1.59 -56.61
C ASP A 19 -8.17 -0.21 -55.97
N LEU A 20 -9.14 0.59 -56.43
CA LEU A 20 -9.37 1.96 -55.97
C LEU A 20 -9.59 2.01 -54.45
N ILE A 21 -10.17 0.96 -53.85
CA ILE A 21 -10.41 0.91 -52.41
C ILE A 21 -9.08 0.75 -51.65
N ALA A 22 -8.16 -0.07 -52.16
CA ALA A 22 -6.84 -0.27 -51.60
C ALA A 22 -5.92 0.94 -51.81
N LEU A 23 -6.03 1.62 -52.96
CA LEU A 23 -5.31 2.85 -53.28
C LEU A 23 -5.79 4.03 -52.43
N GLU A 24 -7.10 4.18 -52.24
CA GLU A 24 -7.70 5.25 -51.44
C GLU A 24 -7.74 4.95 -49.93
N ALA A 25 -7.26 3.78 -49.52
CA ALA A 25 -7.25 3.30 -48.14
C ALA A 25 -8.63 3.34 -47.43
N LYS A 26 -9.72 3.15 -48.18
CA LYS A 26 -11.10 3.10 -47.67
C LYS A 26 -11.43 1.71 -47.11
N TYR A 27 -10.69 1.28 -46.10
CA TYR A 27 -10.90 -0.01 -45.46
C TYR A 27 -12.08 0.03 -44.48
N HIS A 28 -12.71 -1.13 -44.25
CA HIS A 28 -13.54 -1.33 -43.07
C HIS A 28 -12.74 -0.97 -41.81
N LEU A 29 -13.38 -0.29 -40.86
CA LEU A 29 -12.73 0.22 -39.65
C LEU A 29 -11.94 -0.87 -38.91
N ALA A 30 -12.50 -2.08 -38.80
CA ALA A 30 -11.87 -3.22 -38.16
C ALA A 30 -10.54 -3.63 -38.86
N CYS A 31 -10.53 -3.68 -40.20
CA CYS A 31 -9.35 -4.01 -40.98
C CYS A 31 -8.25 -2.94 -40.83
N LEU A 32 -8.64 -1.66 -40.85
CA LEU A 32 -7.70 -0.54 -40.67
C LEU A 32 -7.08 -0.55 -39.27
N VAL A 33 -7.88 -0.79 -38.22
CA VAL A 33 -7.41 -0.92 -36.85
C VAL A 33 -6.44 -2.10 -36.72
N GLY A 34 -6.77 -3.26 -37.31
CA GLY A 34 -5.89 -4.42 -37.36
C GLY A 34 -4.55 -4.13 -38.03
N LEU A 35 -4.56 -3.46 -39.18
CA LEU A 35 -3.35 -3.06 -39.90
C LEU A 35 -2.49 -2.08 -39.07
N ARG A 36 -3.10 -1.08 -38.44
CA ARG A 36 -2.41 -0.12 -37.57
C ARG A 36 -1.81 -0.80 -36.33
N ASN A 37 -2.51 -1.78 -35.75
CA ASN A 37 -1.98 -2.55 -34.61
C ASN A 37 -0.77 -3.39 -35.00
N ARG A 38 -0.83 -4.08 -36.15
CA ARG A 38 0.31 -4.84 -36.69
C ARG A 38 1.50 -3.93 -36.97
N HIS A 39 1.27 -2.79 -37.60
CA HIS A 39 2.33 -1.81 -37.89
C HIS A 39 2.96 -1.25 -36.61
N ARG A 40 2.14 -0.82 -35.63
CA ARG A 40 2.63 -0.37 -34.32
C ARG A 40 3.44 -1.45 -33.59
N SER A 41 3.01 -2.71 -33.68
CA SER A 41 3.76 -3.84 -33.11
C SER A 41 5.12 -4.00 -33.77
N LEU A 42 5.19 -3.91 -35.10
CA LEU A 42 6.44 -3.99 -35.86
C LEU A 42 7.39 -2.85 -35.52
N ILE A 43 6.89 -1.61 -35.44
CA ILE A 43 7.70 -0.44 -35.06
C ILE A 43 8.26 -0.63 -33.64
N ARG A 44 7.43 -1.02 -32.66
CA ARG A 44 7.90 -1.33 -31.30
C ARG A 44 8.96 -2.43 -31.26
N ASN A 45 8.80 -3.48 -32.06
CA ASN A 45 9.79 -4.56 -32.14
C ASN A 45 11.11 -4.09 -32.77
N ARG A 46 11.05 -3.23 -33.79
CA ARG A 46 12.24 -2.63 -34.39
C ARG A 46 12.94 -1.67 -33.43
N GLU A 47 12.20 -0.83 -32.73
CA GLU A 47 12.71 0.03 -31.67
C GLU A 47 13.36 -0.81 -30.57
N ASN A 48 12.69 -1.85 -30.04
CA ASN A 48 13.28 -2.77 -29.05
C ASN A 48 14.56 -3.50 -29.52
N LEU A 49 14.71 -3.72 -30.82
CA LEU A 49 15.92 -4.31 -31.43
C LEU A 49 17.04 -3.28 -31.62
N GLN A 50 16.70 -1.99 -31.80
CA GLN A 50 17.65 -0.88 -31.96
C GLN A 50 18.05 -0.23 -30.62
N ASP A 51 17.16 -0.15 -29.63
CA ASP A 51 17.35 0.52 -28.33
C ASP A 51 18.13 -0.28 -27.28
N ALA A 52 18.49 -1.53 -27.59
CA ALA A 52 19.24 -2.37 -26.68
C ALA A 52 20.54 -2.85 -27.31
N SER A 53 21.50 -1.92 -27.41
CA SER A 53 22.89 -2.28 -27.68
C SER A 53 23.28 -3.40 -26.71
N LYS A 54 23.95 -4.47 -27.20
CA LYS A 54 24.45 -5.58 -26.37
C LYS A 54 25.11 -5.13 -25.05
N PRO A 55 25.89 -4.03 -24.98
CA PRO A 55 26.39 -3.46 -23.72
C PRO A 55 25.29 -3.08 -22.71
N ASP A 56 24.18 -2.49 -23.14
CA ASP A 56 23.12 -2.01 -22.23
C ASP A 56 22.38 -3.17 -21.55
N LYS A 57 22.20 -4.28 -22.27
CA LYS A 57 21.65 -5.52 -21.70
C LYS A 57 22.58 -6.11 -20.63
N LYS A 58 23.90 -6.10 -20.88
CA LYS A 58 24.89 -6.57 -19.92
C LYS A 58 24.96 -5.68 -18.68
N ALA A 59 24.95 -4.36 -18.86
CA ALA A 59 24.95 -3.39 -17.77
C ALA A 59 23.68 -3.52 -16.90
N ARG A 60 22.50 -3.66 -17.51
CA ARG A 60 21.24 -3.91 -16.78
C ARG A 60 21.28 -5.22 -15.98
N ALA A 61 21.79 -6.30 -16.58
CA ALA A 61 21.94 -7.58 -15.88
C ALA A 61 22.91 -7.47 -14.69
N ARG A 62 24.03 -6.74 -14.86
CA ARG A 62 24.98 -6.48 -13.78
C ARG A 62 24.37 -5.67 -12.64
N ALA A 63 23.72 -4.55 -12.96
CA ALA A 63 23.04 -3.71 -11.96
C ALA A 63 22.00 -4.51 -11.17
N PHE A 64 21.28 -5.42 -11.83
CA PHE A 64 20.30 -6.28 -11.18
C PHE A 64 20.97 -7.31 -10.25
N ALA A 65 22.06 -7.93 -10.68
CA ALA A 65 22.82 -8.85 -9.83
C ALA A 65 23.37 -8.16 -8.57
N GLU A 66 23.91 -6.94 -8.72
CA GLU A 66 24.38 -6.13 -7.57
C GLU A 66 23.24 -5.79 -6.59
N LEU A 67 22.04 -5.49 -7.10
CA LEU A 67 20.87 -5.27 -6.24
C LEU A 67 20.45 -6.53 -5.48
N VAL A 68 20.47 -7.68 -6.14
CA VAL A 68 20.16 -8.97 -5.50
C VAL A 68 21.14 -9.24 -4.37
N THR A 69 22.44 -9.12 -4.63
CA THR A 69 23.48 -9.31 -3.61
C THR A 69 23.33 -8.32 -2.45
N TYR A 70 22.93 -7.08 -2.73
CA TYR A 70 22.60 -6.12 -1.68
C TYR A 70 21.47 -6.62 -0.78
N ILE A 71 20.37 -7.11 -1.36
CA ILE A 71 19.23 -7.64 -0.59
C ILE A 71 19.67 -8.88 0.22
N GLU A 72 20.46 -9.78 -0.36
CA GLU A 72 20.97 -10.97 0.33
C GLU A 72 21.80 -10.59 1.57
N ASN A 73 22.76 -9.68 1.41
CA ASN A 73 23.61 -9.21 2.52
C ASN A 73 22.76 -8.57 3.63
N GLU A 74 21.79 -7.73 3.27
CA GLU A 74 20.91 -7.06 4.24
C GLU A 74 20.02 -8.07 4.98
N VAL A 75 19.56 -9.12 4.29
CA VAL A 75 18.80 -10.22 4.90
C VAL A 75 19.66 -11.00 5.90
N GLU A 76 20.94 -11.22 5.59
CA GLU A 76 21.91 -11.83 6.50
C GLU A 76 22.19 -10.95 7.74
N GLU A 77 22.27 -9.62 7.54
CA GLU A 77 22.41 -8.63 8.63
C GLU A 77 21.14 -8.49 9.48
N GLY A 78 19.99 -8.99 9.01
CA GLY A 78 18.73 -9.07 9.74
C GLY A 78 17.62 -8.16 9.24
N THR A 79 17.82 -7.41 8.15
CA THR A 79 16.80 -6.61 7.48
C THR A 79 15.89 -7.53 6.65
N LEU A 80 14.65 -7.73 7.09
CA LEU A 80 13.69 -8.68 6.46
C LEU A 80 12.53 -8.00 5.73
N LEU A 81 12.56 -6.67 5.63
CA LEU A 81 11.53 -5.84 4.99
C LEU A 81 12.15 -4.78 4.10
N PHE A 82 11.72 -4.75 2.83
CA PHE A 82 12.22 -3.78 1.86
C PHE A 82 11.08 -3.09 1.13
N LYS A 83 11.18 -1.76 0.98
CA LYS A 83 10.27 -1.01 0.12
C LYS A 83 10.65 -1.19 -1.34
N PHE A 84 9.72 -1.65 -2.18
CA PHE A 84 9.98 -1.77 -3.62
C PHE A 84 10.35 -0.43 -4.28
N ALA A 85 9.83 0.68 -3.76
CA ALA A 85 10.23 2.01 -4.21
C ALA A 85 11.71 2.28 -3.98
N SER A 86 12.24 1.94 -2.81
CA SER A 86 13.66 2.10 -2.47
C SER A 86 14.54 1.18 -3.32
N LEU A 87 14.15 -0.09 -3.48
CA LEU A 87 14.87 -1.04 -4.35
C LEU A 87 14.91 -0.57 -5.80
N ARG A 88 13.79 -0.02 -6.31
CA ARG A 88 13.74 0.55 -7.66
C ARG A 88 14.68 1.75 -7.78
N HIS A 89 14.69 2.65 -6.80
CA HIS A 89 15.59 3.81 -6.81
C HIS A 89 17.07 3.41 -6.75
N LEU A 90 17.42 2.40 -5.96
CA LEU A 90 18.77 1.83 -5.95
C LEU A 90 19.15 1.27 -7.33
N TYR A 91 18.24 0.53 -7.96
CA TYR A 91 18.45 0.00 -9.31
C TYR A 91 18.58 1.11 -10.36
N GLU A 92 17.70 2.10 -10.35
CA GLU A 92 17.74 3.26 -11.26
C GLU A 92 19.03 4.07 -11.08
N SER A 93 19.47 4.25 -9.84
CA SER A 93 20.76 4.91 -9.54
C SER A 93 21.93 4.12 -10.13
N ARG A 94 21.94 2.80 -9.97
CA ARG A 94 23.00 1.95 -10.57
C ARG A 94 22.95 1.94 -12.09
N LEU A 95 21.77 1.99 -12.70
CA LEU A 95 21.65 2.15 -14.15
C LEU A 95 22.19 3.50 -14.62
N ALA A 96 21.95 4.57 -13.85
CA ALA A 96 22.50 5.89 -14.15
C ALA A 96 24.03 5.92 -14.10
N ASP A 97 24.66 5.18 -13.17
CA ASP A 97 26.12 5.00 -13.10
C ASP A 97 26.67 4.36 -14.39
N PHE A 98 25.91 3.47 -15.02
CA PHE A 98 26.24 2.86 -16.32
C PHE A 98 25.88 3.75 -17.52
N GLY A 99 25.40 4.98 -17.30
CA GLY A 99 24.97 5.90 -18.35
C GLY A 99 23.59 5.58 -18.96
N ILE A 100 22.84 4.64 -18.38
CA ILE A 100 21.53 4.22 -18.87
C ILE A 100 20.44 5.04 -18.17
N ARG A 101 19.88 6.02 -18.87
CA ARG A 101 18.73 6.80 -18.40
C ARG A 101 17.44 6.21 -18.95
N SER A 102 16.86 5.27 -18.23
CA SER A 102 15.60 4.60 -18.59
C SER A 102 14.72 4.48 -17.36
N GLU A 103 13.46 4.87 -17.47
CA GLU A 103 12.48 4.57 -16.43
C GLU A 103 12.25 3.05 -16.36
N VAL A 104 12.23 2.52 -15.14
CA VAL A 104 12.05 1.10 -14.89
C VAL A 104 10.57 0.79 -14.74
N ASN A 105 10.07 -0.16 -15.53
CA ASN A 105 8.69 -0.62 -15.40
C ASN A 105 8.49 -1.27 -14.02
N LYS A 106 7.60 -0.67 -13.21
CA LYS A 106 7.34 -1.07 -11.82
C LYS A 106 6.87 -2.51 -11.70
N VAL A 107 5.95 -2.94 -12.58
CA VAL A 107 5.34 -4.28 -12.53
C VAL A 107 6.39 -5.34 -12.87
N ARG A 108 7.10 -5.14 -13.98
CA ARG A 108 8.13 -6.09 -14.44
C ARG A 108 9.29 -6.22 -13.45
N PHE A 109 9.73 -5.10 -12.86
CA PHE A 109 10.78 -5.11 -11.84
C PHE A 109 10.37 -5.91 -10.61
N LYS A 110 9.13 -5.68 -10.15
CA LYS A 110 8.57 -6.40 -9.00
C LYS A 110 8.51 -7.91 -9.25
N GLU A 111 7.96 -8.34 -10.39
CA GLU A 111 7.91 -9.75 -10.78
C GLU A 111 9.30 -10.39 -10.85
N GLN A 112 10.29 -9.63 -11.34
CA GLN A 112 11.67 -10.10 -11.45
C GLN A 112 12.32 -10.33 -10.08
N ILE A 113 12.09 -9.43 -9.12
CA ILE A 113 12.59 -9.57 -7.74
C ILE A 113 11.91 -10.75 -7.04
N LEU A 114 10.57 -10.84 -7.11
CA LEU A 114 9.82 -11.93 -6.48
C LEU A 114 10.22 -13.30 -7.06
N LYS A 115 10.53 -13.37 -8.36
CA LYS A 115 11.05 -14.59 -8.99
C LYS A 115 12.41 -15.01 -8.44
N HIS A 116 13.25 -14.04 -8.04
CA HIS A 116 14.57 -14.32 -7.50
C HIS A 116 14.52 -14.77 -6.03
N PHE A 117 13.55 -14.23 -5.26
CA PHE A 117 13.36 -14.55 -3.85
C PHE A 117 12.06 -15.33 -3.63
N PRO A 118 12.03 -16.65 -3.86
CA PRO A 118 10.79 -17.45 -3.79
C PRO A 118 10.19 -17.53 -2.38
N TYR A 119 10.99 -17.30 -1.33
CA TYR A 119 10.54 -17.28 0.07
C TYR A 119 10.09 -15.89 0.55
N SER A 120 9.98 -14.94 -0.37
CA SER A 120 9.49 -13.59 -0.09
C SER A 120 8.06 -13.42 -0.59
N GLN A 121 7.33 -12.51 0.03
CA GLN A 121 5.97 -12.16 -0.34
C GLN A 121 5.84 -10.66 -0.57
N GLU A 122 4.93 -10.30 -1.47
CA GLU A 122 4.50 -8.93 -1.63
C GLU A 122 3.45 -8.60 -0.59
N GLN A 123 3.64 -7.48 0.12
CA GLN A 123 2.64 -6.91 1.01
C GLN A 123 2.37 -5.46 0.61
N SER A 124 1.10 -5.05 0.64
CA SER A 124 0.68 -3.70 0.23
C SER A 124 -0.26 -3.10 1.25
N ASP A 125 0.01 -1.85 1.63
CA ASP A 125 -0.91 -1.02 2.44
C ASP A 125 -1.77 -0.08 1.55
N GLY A 126 -1.72 -0.29 0.22
CA GLY A 126 -2.35 0.57 -0.79
C GLY A 126 -1.47 1.73 -1.27
N LYS A 127 -0.61 2.28 -0.41
CA LYS A 127 0.33 3.38 -0.74
C LYS A 127 1.75 2.88 -1.01
N ASN A 128 2.17 1.89 -0.25
CA ASN A 128 3.49 1.30 -0.25
C ASN A 128 3.38 -0.18 -0.59
N VAL A 129 4.32 -0.64 -1.41
CA VAL A 129 4.49 -2.06 -1.73
C VAL A 129 5.81 -2.50 -1.12
N LEU A 130 5.75 -3.55 -0.31
CA LEU A 130 6.84 -4.11 0.46
C LEU A 130 7.16 -5.53 -0.02
N LEU A 131 8.46 -5.84 -0.04
CA LEU A 131 9.00 -7.17 -0.09
C LEU A 131 9.20 -7.63 1.36
N VAL A 132 8.51 -8.69 1.77
CA VAL A 132 8.57 -9.21 3.14
C VAL A 132 9.02 -10.66 3.10
N PHE A 133 10.09 -10.98 3.84
CA PHE A 133 10.54 -12.35 4.00
C PHE A 133 9.74 -13.06 5.08
N GLU A 134 9.53 -14.37 4.94
CA GLU A 134 8.73 -15.18 5.88
C GLU A 134 9.17 -15.00 7.34
N LYS A 135 10.48 -15.01 7.60
CA LYS A 135 11.05 -14.78 8.94
C LYS A 135 10.69 -13.40 9.49
N GLY A 136 10.65 -12.37 8.64
CA GLY A 136 10.26 -11.01 9.02
C GLY A 136 8.77 -10.95 9.37
N MET A 137 7.93 -11.64 8.59
CA MET A 137 6.51 -11.76 8.88
C MET A 137 6.26 -12.45 10.23
N GLN A 138 6.96 -13.53 10.54
CA GLN A 138 6.86 -14.23 11.82
C GLN A 138 7.26 -13.33 12.99
N GLN A 139 8.33 -12.54 12.85
CA GLN A 139 8.75 -11.59 13.88
C GLN A 139 7.71 -10.49 14.11
N MET A 140 7.14 -9.93 13.04
CA MET A 140 6.09 -8.91 13.15
C MET A 140 4.83 -9.46 13.82
N LEU A 141 4.40 -10.67 13.44
CA LEU A 141 3.25 -11.31 14.07
C LEU A 141 3.51 -11.59 15.54
N LYS A 142 4.70 -12.08 15.88
CA LYS A 142 5.08 -12.32 17.27
C LYS A 142 5.02 -11.02 18.08
N GLN A 143 5.61 -9.94 17.57
CA GLN A 143 5.59 -8.62 18.22
C GLN A 143 4.18 -8.06 18.36
N ALA A 144 3.33 -8.21 17.35
CA ALA A 144 1.94 -7.73 17.40
C ALA A 144 1.07 -8.53 18.37
N MET A 145 1.41 -9.80 18.61
CA MET A 145 0.72 -10.67 19.57
C MET A 145 1.36 -10.64 20.97
N GLU A 146 2.51 -10.00 21.12
CA GLU A 146 3.20 -9.89 22.40
C GLU A 146 2.49 -8.82 23.25
N THR A 147 1.87 -9.25 24.34
CA THR A 147 1.21 -8.35 25.29
C THR A 147 2.27 -7.62 26.11
N ASP A 148 2.38 -6.31 25.93
CA ASP A 148 3.27 -5.46 26.73
C ASP A 148 2.63 -5.19 28.11
N TYR A 149 2.77 -6.15 29.03
CA TYR A 149 2.23 -6.02 30.39
C TYR A 149 2.79 -4.80 31.14
N GLU A 150 4.05 -4.42 30.87
CA GLU A 150 4.65 -3.23 31.48
C GLU A 150 4.05 -1.96 30.90
N GLY A 151 3.87 -1.90 29.57
CA GLY A 151 3.15 -0.84 28.88
C GLY A 151 1.72 -0.68 29.37
N ASP A 152 0.98 -1.79 29.51
CA ASP A 152 -0.39 -1.80 30.03
C ASP A 152 -0.43 -1.30 31.47
N ALA A 153 0.49 -1.76 32.33
CA ALA A 153 0.59 -1.28 33.71
C ALA A 153 0.91 0.22 33.78
N LEU A 154 1.77 0.73 32.90
CA LEU A 154 2.08 2.16 32.78
C LEU A 154 0.86 2.97 32.30
N ILE A 155 0.09 2.45 31.35
CA ILE A 155 -1.15 3.08 30.87
C ILE A 155 -2.17 3.15 32.02
N LEU A 156 -2.37 2.05 32.75
CA LEU A 156 -3.24 1.99 33.94
C LEU A 156 -2.81 2.99 35.01
N ALA A 157 -1.52 3.06 35.33
CA ALA A 157 -0.99 4.01 36.31
C ALA A 157 -1.20 5.47 35.87
N LYS A 158 -1.00 5.77 34.59
CA LYS A 158 -1.26 7.10 34.01
C LYS A 158 -2.74 7.46 34.06
N ALA A 159 -3.63 6.55 33.68
CA ALA A 159 -5.08 6.75 33.73
C ALA A 159 -5.54 7.01 35.18
N ALA A 160 -5.09 6.19 36.13
CA ALA A 160 -5.38 6.36 37.55
C ALA A 160 -4.89 7.72 38.07
N ARG A 161 -3.69 8.16 37.67
CA ARG A 161 -3.17 9.49 38.05
C ARG A 161 -4.05 10.61 37.50
N ILE A 162 -4.45 10.55 36.23
CA ILE A 162 -5.30 11.58 35.60
C ILE A 162 -6.63 11.69 36.34
N VAL A 163 -7.31 10.57 36.60
CA VAL A 163 -8.58 10.56 37.31
C VAL A 163 -8.42 11.01 38.76
N ARG A 164 -7.32 10.61 39.42
CA ARG A 164 -7.01 11.07 40.78
C ARG A 164 -6.80 12.58 40.82
N GLU A 165 -6.03 13.14 39.88
CA GLU A 165 -5.86 14.59 39.77
C GLU A 165 -7.20 15.29 39.55
N ASP A 166 -8.07 14.75 38.70
CA ASP A 166 -9.41 15.30 38.49
C ASP A 166 -10.27 15.29 39.75
N ILE A 167 -10.27 14.19 40.52
CA ILE A 167 -10.98 14.08 41.80
C ILE A 167 -10.52 15.14 42.80
N PHE A 168 -9.21 15.38 42.91
CA PHE A 168 -8.66 16.29 43.91
C PHE A 168 -8.51 17.75 43.42
N ARG A 169 -8.52 18.01 42.10
CA ARG A 169 -8.46 19.37 41.52
C ARG A 169 -9.82 19.93 41.11
N SER A 170 -10.83 19.08 40.90
CA SER A 170 -12.22 19.52 40.76
C SER A 170 -12.55 20.38 41.96
N CYS A 171 -12.73 21.68 41.73
CA CYS A 171 -12.76 22.67 42.78
C CYS A 171 -13.80 22.34 43.86
N GLY A 172 -13.32 22.23 45.11
CA GLY A 172 -14.02 22.70 46.30
C GLY A 172 -15.24 21.89 46.74
N PHE A 173 -15.02 20.75 47.37
CA PHE A 173 -15.95 20.32 48.42
C PHE A 173 -15.72 21.18 49.67
N ASN A 174 -16.22 22.42 49.65
CA ASN A 174 -16.27 23.27 50.84
C ASN A 174 -17.62 23.07 51.49
N PHE A 175 -17.66 22.27 52.56
CA PHE A 175 -18.90 22.04 53.29
C PHE A 175 -19.32 23.33 54.01
N SER A 176 -20.33 24.02 53.46
CA SER A 176 -20.88 25.27 54.01
C SER A 176 -21.95 25.05 55.09
N GLY A 177 -22.03 23.84 55.67
CA GLY A 177 -23.04 23.48 56.68
C GLY A 177 -24.38 23.01 56.11
N SER A 178 -24.55 22.99 54.78
CA SER A 178 -25.76 22.49 54.11
C SER A 178 -25.42 21.84 52.78
N PHE A 179 -26.32 20.98 52.30
CA PHE A 179 -26.19 20.26 51.04
C PHE A 179 -27.12 20.88 49.99
N PRO A 180 -26.59 21.36 48.85
CA PRO A 180 -27.42 21.76 47.72
C PRO A 180 -28.30 20.62 47.20
N PRO A 181 -29.47 20.90 46.61
CA PRO A 181 -30.41 19.87 46.14
C PRO A 181 -29.82 18.88 45.12
N ASP A 182 -28.83 19.29 44.32
CA ASP A 182 -28.13 18.40 43.36
C ASP A 182 -26.71 18.02 43.78
N CYS A 183 -26.36 18.18 45.08
CA CYS A 183 -25.02 17.85 45.58
C CYS A 183 -24.61 16.41 45.28
N GLN A 184 -25.56 15.46 45.31
CA GLN A 184 -25.31 14.05 45.02
C GLN A 184 -25.02 13.83 43.54
N LYS A 185 -25.77 14.45 42.62
CA LYS A 185 -25.53 14.32 41.18
C LYS A 185 -24.18 14.91 40.76
N ASN A 186 -23.77 15.99 41.42
CA ASN A 186 -22.52 16.70 41.13
C ASN A 186 -21.34 16.23 42.01
N SER A 187 -21.53 15.19 42.83
CA SER A 187 -20.52 14.70 43.78
C SER A 187 -19.35 13.95 43.12
N VAL A 188 -19.55 13.46 41.89
CA VAL A 188 -18.56 12.63 41.18
C VAL A 188 -18.04 13.38 39.95
N PRO A 189 -16.70 13.53 39.80
CA PRO A 189 -16.09 14.17 38.64
C PRO A 189 -16.48 13.50 37.33
N ALA A 190 -16.58 14.30 36.27
CA ALA A 190 -17.02 13.83 34.96
C ALA A 190 -16.08 12.76 34.38
N ASN A 191 -14.76 12.90 34.55
CA ASN A 191 -13.80 11.92 34.02
C ASN A 191 -13.91 10.57 34.72
N LEU A 192 -14.21 10.55 36.04
CA LEU A 192 -14.44 9.30 36.76
C LEU A 192 -15.73 8.62 36.27
N LYS A 193 -16.82 9.39 36.09
CA LYS A 193 -18.07 8.85 35.53
C LYS A 193 -17.85 8.29 34.12
N SER A 194 -17.11 9.00 33.28
CA SER A 194 -16.81 8.56 31.91
C SER A 194 -15.94 7.29 31.92
N MET A 195 -14.90 7.22 32.76
CA MET A 195 -14.05 6.03 32.88
C MET A 195 -14.85 4.81 33.34
N VAL A 196 -15.68 4.94 34.38
CA VAL A 196 -16.54 3.83 34.84
C VAL A 196 -17.55 3.43 33.77
N THR A 197 -18.11 4.40 33.04
CA THR A 197 -19.02 4.13 31.92
C THR A 197 -18.32 3.34 30.82
N MET A 198 -17.10 3.73 30.44
CA MET A 198 -16.26 3.00 29.48
C MET A 198 -15.93 1.58 29.96
N LEU A 199 -15.68 1.38 31.25
CA LEU A 199 -15.45 0.04 31.80
C LEU A 199 -16.69 -0.85 31.73
N MET A 200 -17.88 -0.28 31.90
CA MET A 200 -19.14 -1.03 31.91
C MET A 200 -19.72 -1.27 30.51
N LYS A 201 -19.55 -0.32 29.59
CA LYS A 201 -20.18 -0.33 28.26
C LYS A 201 -19.20 -0.49 27.09
N GLY A 202 -17.89 -0.37 27.33
CA GLY A 202 -16.88 -0.24 26.28
C GLY A 202 -16.66 1.21 25.86
N ALA A 203 -15.65 1.45 25.01
CA ALA A 203 -15.27 2.78 24.53
C ALA A 203 -16.23 3.38 23.47
N ASP A 204 -17.28 2.64 23.10
CA ASP A 204 -18.24 3.04 22.08
C ASP A 204 -19.34 3.92 22.69
N ASP A 205 -19.08 5.22 22.76
CA ASP A 205 -20.13 6.25 22.72
C ASP A 205 -20.27 6.69 21.25
N CYS A 206 -20.78 5.80 20.39
CA CYS A 206 -21.47 6.28 19.20
C CYS A 206 -22.84 6.77 19.69
N GLY A 207 -23.01 8.09 19.74
CA GLY A 207 -24.24 8.71 20.18
C GLY A 207 -25.43 8.18 19.37
N ASP A 208 -26.26 7.37 20.01
CA ASP A 208 -27.66 7.19 19.64
C ASP A 208 -28.50 7.48 20.88
N GLU A 209 -28.79 8.77 21.07
CA GLU A 209 -30.04 9.15 21.71
C GLU A 209 -31.18 8.73 20.79
N THR A 210 -31.69 7.50 20.90
CA THR A 210 -33.10 7.23 20.58
C THR A 210 -33.63 5.97 21.27
N HIS A 211 -34.66 6.19 22.09
CA HIS A 211 -35.75 5.27 22.41
C HIS A 211 -35.43 3.88 22.97
N GLN A 212 -35.50 3.75 24.30
CA GLN A 212 -36.42 2.77 24.89
C GLN A 212 -36.96 3.24 26.25
N ARG A 213 -38.10 3.95 26.19
CA ARG A 213 -39.16 3.83 27.20
C ARG A 213 -39.73 2.41 27.11
N MET A 214 -40.36 1.97 28.21
CA MET A 214 -40.99 0.67 28.49
C MET A 214 -40.01 -0.29 29.18
N SER A 215 -40.24 -0.78 30.39
CA SER A 215 -41.43 -0.72 31.26
C SER A 215 -41.02 -1.32 32.61
N PHE A 216 -41.11 -0.54 33.69
CA PHE A 216 -41.32 -1.08 35.03
C PHE A 216 -42.65 -0.51 35.49
N GLU A 217 -43.73 -1.16 35.02
CA GLU A 217 -44.99 -1.08 35.74
C GLU A 217 -44.87 -1.97 36.97
N SER A 218 -45.00 -1.28 38.09
CA SER A 218 -45.39 -1.78 39.39
C SER A 218 -46.39 -2.93 39.30
N CYS A 219 -46.09 -4.04 39.96
CA CYS A 219 -47.14 -4.86 40.54
C CYS A 219 -46.84 -5.04 42.03
N SER A 220 -47.77 -4.50 42.81
CA SER A 220 -47.97 -4.70 44.24
C SER A 220 -48.16 -6.17 44.60
#